data_AF-A0A9Q9SDZ0-F1
#
_entry.id   AF-A0A9Q9SDZ0-F1
#
_cell.length_a   1.000
_cell.length_b   1.000
_cell.length_c   1.000
_cell.angle_alpha   90.00
_cell.angle_beta   90.00
_cell.angle_gamma   90.00
#
_symmetry.space_group_name_H-M   'P 1'
#
loop_
_entity.id
_entity.type
_entity.pdbx_description
1 polymer ?
#
loop_
_entity_poly.entity_id
_entity_poly.type
_entity_poly.pdbx_seq_one_letter_code
_entity_poly.pdbx_strand_id
1 'polypeptide(L)'
;MKKRFLPRCLLLAAATLCNPAQAADYTWTDAAGAHAVTLARTASGDDVELKVSATLDGRPDWTVRDYVKECPVDVILDVVPKSIEMRDLLGNGHKQFLFAYKIGCRGDISADQMKYFLIDAGTKYVLRGEETVTVKGKFMDGGAAPVPNADLKAQPAFLRYMTKRWRGISVRDYD
;
A
#
# COMPACT_ATOMS: atom_id res chain seq x y z
N MET A 1 -16.49 -11.55 -68.75
CA MET A 1 -15.47 -11.04 -67.79
C MET A 1 -16.03 -9.84 -67.04
N LYS A 2 -16.48 -10.00 -65.78
CA LYS A 2 -16.69 -8.90 -64.83
C LYS A 2 -16.38 -9.43 -63.42
N LYS A 3 -15.16 -9.18 -62.93
CA LYS A 3 -14.75 -9.47 -61.54
C LYS A 3 -15.30 -8.35 -60.65
N ARG A 4 -16.16 -8.68 -59.69
CA ARG A 4 -16.56 -7.77 -58.61
C ARG A 4 -15.60 -7.99 -57.43
N PHE A 5 -14.84 -6.96 -57.08
CA PHE A 5 -14.01 -6.91 -55.89
C PHE A 5 -14.88 -6.57 -54.67
N LEU A 6 -14.83 -7.39 -53.63
CA LEU A 6 -15.30 -7.03 -52.28
C LEU A 6 -14.21 -6.21 -51.58
N PRO A 7 -14.54 -5.14 -50.84
CA PRO A 7 -13.56 -4.45 -50.01
C PRO A 7 -13.39 -5.23 -48.69
N ARG A 8 -12.13 -5.50 -48.34
CA ARG A 8 -11.73 -5.93 -46.99
C ARG A 8 -11.94 -4.76 -46.03
N CYS A 9 -12.98 -4.84 -45.20
CA CYS A 9 -13.05 -4.02 -43.98
C CYS A 9 -11.90 -4.44 -43.06
N LEU A 10 -10.93 -3.55 -42.88
CA LEU A 10 -9.97 -3.63 -41.79
C LEU A 10 -10.72 -3.38 -40.47
N LEU A 11 -10.84 -4.43 -39.66
CA LEU A 11 -11.17 -4.29 -38.25
C LEU A 11 -9.90 -3.78 -37.54
N LEU A 12 -9.86 -2.49 -37.22
CA LEU A 12 -8.92 -1.97 -36.23
C LEU A 12 -9.37 -2.48 -34.85
N ALA A 13 -8.63 -3.45 -34.31
CA ALA A 13 -8.73 -3.79 -32.89
C ALA A 13 -8.11 -2.63 -32.09
N ALA A 14 -8.93 -1.85 -31.41
CA ALA A 14 -8.47 -0.91 -30.41
C ALA A 14 -7.88 -1.73 -29.24
N ALA A 15 -6.55 -1.78 -29.15
CA ALA A 15 -5.88 -2.30 -27.97
C ALA A 15 -6.13 -1.32 -26.82
N THR A 16 -7.03 -1.68 -25.92
CA THR A 16 -7.15 -1.01 -24.62
C THR A 16 -5.81 -1.17 -23.90
N LEU A 17 -5.13 -0.03 -23.68
CA LEU A 17 -3.98 0.06 -22.79
C LEU A 17 -4.46 -0.21 -21.36
N CYS A 18 -4.63 -1.48 -21.00
CA CYS A 18 -4.72 -1.88 -19.61
C CYS A 18 -3.36 -1.56 -18.98
N ASN A 19 -3.28 -0.47 -18.22
CA ASN A 19 -2.15 -0.24 -17.33
C ASN A 19 -1.99 -1.51 -16.47
N PRO A 20 -0.83 -2.19 -16.50
CA PRO A 20 -0.65 -3.37 -15.68
C PRO A 20 -0.80 -2.95 -14.22
N ALA A 21 -1.72 -3.60 -13.51
CA ALA A 21 -1.82 -3.44 -12.07
C ALA A 21 -0.43 -3.70 -11.46
N GLN A 22 0.09 -2.76 -10.68
CA GLN A 22 1.31 -2.99 -9.92
C GLN A 22 0.93 -3.93 -8.78
N ALA A 23 1.27 -5.21 -8.95
CA ALA A 23 1.08 -6.25 -7.96
C ALA A 23 2.44 -6.71 -7.42
N ALA A 24 2.55 -6.83 -6.10
CA ALA A 24 3.70 -7.44 -5.44
C ALA A 24 3.22 -8.54 -4.48
N ASP A 25 3.87 -9.69 -4.54
CA ASP A 25 3.53 -10.87 -3.74
C ASP A 25 4.62 -11.18 -2.72
N TYR A 26 4.20 -11.52 -1.51
CA TYR A 26 5.05 -11.91 -0.39
C TYR A 26 4.58 -13.23 0.15
N THR A 27 5.48 -14.18 0.37
CA THR A 27 5.14 -15.51 0.92
C THR A 27 6.08 -15.88 2.05
N TRP A 28 5.57 -16.57 3.05
CA TRP A 28 6.38 -17.18 4.11
C TRP A 28 5.65 -18.35 4.77
N THR A 29 6.39 -19.15 5.52
CA THR A 29 5.82 -20.16 6.40
C THR A 29 6.29 -19.90 7.82
N ASP A 30 5.39 -20.07 8.77
CA ASP A 30 5.67 -19.95 10.20
C ASP A 30 4.84 -20.97 11.00
N ALA A 31 4.75 -20.82 12.32
CA ALA A 31 4.02 -21.77 13.18
C ALA A 31 2.51 -21.83 12.88
N ALA A 32 1.92 -20.83 12.22
CA ALA A 32 0.50 -20.83 11.84
C ALA A 32 0.24 -21.56 10.51
N GLY A 33 1.21 -21.61 9.60
CA GLY A 33 1.04 -22.22 8.27
C GLY A 33 1.74 -21.44 7.16
N ALA A 34 1.31 -21.67 5.92
CA ALA A 34 1.83 -21.01 4.73
C ALA A 34 1.02 -19.74 4.43
N HIS A 35 1.69 -18.59 4.44
CA HIS A 35 1.12 -17.28 4.18
C HIS A 35 1.45 -16.80 2.78
N ALA A 36 0.51 -16.12 2.14
CA ALA A 36 0.75 -15.32 0.95
C ALA A 36 0.02 -13.98 1.07
N VAL A 37 0.68 -12.87 0.72
CA VAL A 37 0.13 -11.52 0.73
C VAL A 37 0.36 -10.87 -0.62
N THR A 38 -0.71 -10.40 -1.25
CA THR A 38 -0.70 -9.65 -2.51
C THR A 38 -1.06 -8.19 -2.25
N LEU A 39 -0.21 -7.28 -2.69
CA LEU A 39 -0.45 -5.84 -2.70
C LEU A 39 -0.75 -5.44 -4.13
N ALA A 40 -1.96 -4.95 -4.41
CA ALA A 40 -2.39 -4.55 -5.73
C ALA A 40 -2.89 -3.10 -5.72
N ARG A 41 -2.32 -2.28 -6.61
CA ARG A 41 -2.82 -0.94 -6.93
C ARG A 41 -3.52 -0.97 -8.29
N THR A 42 -4.79 -0.57 -8.32
CA THR A 42 -5.62 -0.59 -9.52
C THR A 42 -6.24 0.78 -9.76
N ALA A 43 -6.26 1.22 -11.02
CA ALA A 43 -6.95 2.44 -11.43
C ALA A 43 -8.19 2.09 -12.26
N SER A 44 -9.29 2.81 -12.04
CA SER A 44 -10.55 2.66 -12.77
C SER A 44 -11.20 4.03 -12.95
N GLY A 45 -11.11 4.60 -14.15
CA GLY A 45 -11.47 6.00 -14.36
C GLY A 45 -10.54 6.90 -13.54
N ASP A 46 -11.13 7.83 -12.79
CA ASP A 46 -10.40 8.77 -11.91
C ASP A 46 -10.17 8.20 -10.49
N ASP A 47 -10.61 6.96 -10.25
CA ASP A 47 -10.46 6.28 -8.97
C ASP A 47 -9.21 5.40 -8.96
N VAL A 48 -8.49 5.41 -7.83
CA VAL A 48 -7.40 4.48 -7.55
C VAL A 48 -7.68 3.73 -6.27
N GLU A 49 -7.59 2.40 -6.32
CA GLU A 49 -7.70 1.50 -5.17
C GLU A 49 -6.34 0.88 -4.85
N LEU A 50 -6.03 0.81 -3.57
CA LEU A 50 -5.01 -0.07 -3.02
C LEU A 50 -5.71 -1.21 -2.27
N LYS A 51 -5.43 -2.45 -2.67
CA LYS A 51 -5.88 -3.65 -1.98
C LYS A 51 -4.67 -4.46 -1.54
N VAL A 52 -4.58 -4.74 -0.24
CA VAL A 52 -3.64 -5.71 0.32
C VAL A 52 -4.43 -6.88 0.85
N SER A 53 -4.27 -8.07 0.27
CA SER A 53 -5.00 -9.27 0.66
C SER A 53 -4.08 -10.41 0.99
N ALA A 54 -4.44 -11.18 2.03
CA ALA A 54 -3.65 -12.30 2.50
C ALA A 54 -4.43 -13.61 2.49
N THR A 55 -3.68 -14.70 2.34
CA THR A 55 -4.15 -16.07 2.55
C THR A 55 -3.29 -16.80 3.56
N LEU A 56 -3.92 -17.73 4.29
CA LEU A 56 -3.29 -18.71 5.16
C LEU A 56 -3.69 -20.10 4.67
N ASP A 57 -2.70 -20.93 4.35
CA ASP A 57 -2.86 -22.26 3.73
C ASP A 57 -3.81 -22.23 2.51
N GLY A 58 -3.67 -21.18 1.70
CA GLY A 58 -4.47 -20.95 0.49
C GLY A 58 -5.90 -20.46 0.73
N ARG A 59 -6.32 -20.25 1.99
CA ARG A 59 -7.64 -19.71 2.33
C ARG A 59 -7.56 -18.22 2.62
N PRO A 60 -8.57 -17.40 2.27
CA PRO A 60 -8.60 -15.99 2.64
C PRO A 60 -8.45 -15.79 4.15
N ASP A 61 -7.58 -14.87 4.56
CA ASP A 61 -7.33 -14.55 5.97
C ASP A 61 -7.77 -13.10 6.27
N TRP A 62 -7.03 -12.12 5.75
CA TRP A 62 -7.35 -10.71 5.97
C TRP A 62 -7.20 -9.87 4.70
N THR A 63 -7.78 -8.67 4.73
CA THR A 63 -7.67 -7.68 3.66
C THR A 63 -7.66 -6.26 4.23
N VAL A 64 -6.86 -5.39 3.63
CA VAL A 64 -6.85 -3.93 3.80
C VAL A 64 -7.17 -3.30 2.44
N ARG A 65 -8.06 -2.31 2.43
CA ARG A 65 -8.40 -1.53 1.23
C ARG A 65 -8.39 -0.06 1.55
N ASP A 66 -7.97 0.73 0.57
CA ASP A 66 -8.09 2.19 0.59
C ASP A 66 -8.31 2.69 -0.82
N TYR A 67 -8.90 3.88 -0.93
CA TYR A 67 -9.22 4.47 -2.22
C TYR A 67 -8.97 5.97 -2.21
N VAL A 68 -8.51 6.48 -3.36
CA VAL A 68 -8.62 7.90 -3.72
C VAL A 68 -9.62 7.96 -4.85
N LYS A 69 -10.67 8.76 -4.67
CA LYS A 69 -11.75 8.92 -5.63
C LYS A 69 -11.76 10.32 -6.19
N GLU A 70 -12.15 10.45 -7.45
CA GLU A 70 -12.45 11.73 -8.10
C GLU A 70 -11.36 12.80 -7.83
N CYS A 71 -10.09 12.44 -8.05
CA CYS A 71 -8.99 13.38 -7.80
C CYS A 71 -8.69 14.21 -9.05
N PRO A 72 -8.90 15.54 -9.03
CA PRO A 72 -8.69 16.40 -10.19
C PRO A 72 -7.21 16.75 -10.44
N VAL A 73 -6.31 16.22 -9.60
CA VAL A 73 -4.87 16.50 -9.56
C VAL A 73 -4.11 15.17 -9.38
N ASP A 74 -2.89 15.19 -8.81
CA ASP A 74 -2.12 13.98 -8.62
C ASP A 74 -2.68 13.09 -7.49
N VAL A 75 -2.90 11.82 -7.83
CA VAL A 75 -3.29 10.77 -6.89
C VAL A 75 -2.06 10.15 -6.25
N ILE A 76 -1.98 10.24 -4.92
CA ILE A 76 -1.01 9.51 -4.12
C ILE A 76 -1.73 8.33 -3.48
N LEU A 77 -1.32 7.11 -3.85
CA LEU A 77 -1.78 5.89 -3.19
C LEU A 77 -0.73 4.80 -3.36
N ASP A 78 0.37 4.93 -2.62
CA ASP A 78 1.59 4.18 -2.88
C ASP A 78 2.11 3.49 -1.63
N VAL A 79 2.43 2.21 -1.78
CA VAL A 79 3.08 1.42 -0.73
C VAL A 79 4.52 1.91 -0.56
N VAL A 80 4.98 2.02 0.68
CA VAL A 80 6.37 2.37 1.01
C VAL A 80 7.19 1.08 1.06
N PRO A 81 8.02 0.73 0.06
CA PRO A 81 8.59 -0.62 -0.04
C PRO A 81 9.50 -0.96 1.15
N LYS A 82 10.27 0.01 1.65
CA LYS A 82 11.15 -0.13 2.83
C LYS A 82 10.43 -0.41 4.15
N SER A 83 9.10 -0.32 4.17
CA SER A 83 8.28 -0.60 5.36
C SER A 83 7.78 -2.04 5.42
N ILE A 84 7.94 -2.82 4.34
CA ILE A 84 7.42 -4.17 4.25
C ILE A 84 8.36 -5.12 5.00
N GLU A 85 7.83 -5.75 6.05
CA GLU A 85 8.60 -6.65 6.91
C GLU A 85 7.76 -7.86 7.36
N MET A 86 8.41 -9.03 7.49
CA MET A 86 7.88 -10.20 8.19
C MET A 86 8.74 -10.43 9.43
N ARG A 87 8.18 -10.26 10.62
CA ARG A 87 8.92 -10.26 11.88
C ARG A 87 8.17 -11.05 12.94
N ASP A 88 8.84 -11.93 13.67
CA ASP A 88 8.32 -12.47 14.92
C ASP A 88 8.67 -11.50 16.06
N LEU A 89 7.78 -10.56 16.34
CA LEU A 89 7.95 -9.53 17.36
C LEU A 89 7.58 -10.02 18.76
N LEU A 90 6.89 -11.16 18.86
CA LEU A 90 6.47 -11.75 20.12
C LEU A 90 7.35 -12.93 20.56
N GLY A 91 8.21 -13.45 19.68
CA GLY A 91 9.07 -14.60 19.94
C GLY A 91 8.30 -15.91 20.06
N ASN A 92 7.12 -16.01 19.46
CA ASN A 92 6.22 -17.15 19.58
C ASN A 92 6.19 -18.03 18.32
N GLY A 93 7.03 -17.75 17.33
CA GLY A 93 7.07 -18.46 16.06
C GLY A 93 6.00 -18.02 15.05
N HIS A 94 5.17 -17.03 15.38
CA HIS A 94 4.21 -16.41 14.46
C HIS A 94 4.75 -15.06 13.98
N LYS A 95 4.92 -14.90 12.66
CA LYS A 95 5.44 -13.65 12.11
C LYS A 95 4.30 -12.67 11.86
N GLN A 96 4.48 -11.44 12.32
CA GLN A 96 3.64 -10.31 11.97
C GLN A 96 4.06 -9.74 10.63
N PHE A 97 3.08 -9.39 9.80
CA PHE A 97 3.28 -8.72 8.52
C PHE A 97 3.10 -7.22 8.69
N LEU A 98 4.13 -6.44 8.35
CA LEU A 98 4.11 -4.98 8.44
C LEU A 98 4.18 -4.39 7.04
N PHE A 99 3.44 -3.31 6.81
CA PHE A 99 3.55 -2.50 5.60
C PHE A 99 2.95 -1.11 5.84
N ALA A 100 3.48 -0.11 5.17
CA ALA A 100 2.94 1.24 5.17
C ALA A 100 2.63 1.69 3.76
N TYR A 101 1.69 2.61 3.64
CA TYR A 101 1.38 3.29 2.40
C TYR A 101 1.01 4.75 2.67
N LYS A 102 1.17 5.55 1.62
CA LYS A 102 0.79 6.96 1.56
C LYS A 102 -0.55 7.08 0.87
N ILE A 103 -1.31 8.09 1.21
CA ILE A 103 -2.58 8.41 0.58
C ILE A 103 -2.78 9.93 0.52
N GLY A 104 -3.21 10.42 -0.65
CA GLY A 104 -3.42 11.85 -0.89
C GLY A 104 -4.01 12.13 -2.26
N CYS A 105 -4.56 13.34 -2.41
CA CYS A 105 -5.00 13.92 -3.68
C CYS A 105 -4.60 15.40 -3.66
N ARG A 106 -3.49 15.74 -4.29
CA ARG A 106 -2.91 17.10 -4.23
C ARG A 106 -1.91 17.33 -5.37
N GLY A 107 -1.75 18.57 -5.81
CA GLY A 107 -0.81 18.98 -6.86
C GLY A 107 0.35 19.86 -6.37
N ASP A 108 0.71 19.75 -5.09
CA ASP A 108 1.75 20.56 -4.44
C ASP A 108 2.85 19.68 -3.81
N ILE A 109 3.63 20.20 -2.86
CA ILE A 109 4.67 19.44 -2.12
C ILE A 109 4.27 19.07 -0.68
N SER A 110 3.04 19.36 -0.26
CA SER A 110 2.54 19.17 1.12
C SER A 110 2.67 17.70 1.59
N ALA A 111 2.67 17.46 2.89
CA ALA A 111 2.78 16.11 3.42
C ALA A 111 1.59 15.23 3.03
N ASP A 112 1.85 13.98 2.63
CA ASP A 112 0.79 13.00 2.43
C ASP A 112 0.39 12.35 3.75
N GLN A 113 -0.88 11.94 3.84
CA GLN A 113 -1.31 11.08 4.92
C GLN A 113 -0.64 9.70 4.77
N MET A 114 -0.30 9.09 5.89
CA MET A 114 0.40 7.82 5.92
C MET A 114 -0.23 6.87 6.94
N LYS A 115 -0.37 5.62 6.54
CA LYS A 115 -0.89 4.54 7.39
C LYS A 115 0.14 3.42 7.45
N TYR A 116 0.58 3.07 8.65
CA TYR A 116 1.50 1.97 8.90
C TYR A 116 0.74 0.85 9.62
N PHE A 117 0.64 -0.30 8.97
CA PHE A 117 -0.04 -1.49 9.46
C PHE A 117 0.97 -2.51 9.98
N LEU A 118 0.54 -3.20 11.03
CA LEU A 118 1.05 -4.49 11.48
C LEU A 118 -0.14 -5.43 11.60
N ILE A 119 -0.04 -6.61 11.00
CA ILE A 119 -1.07 -7.63 11.03
C ILE A 119 -0.57 -8.84 11.82
N ASP A 120 -1.38 -9.29 12.77
CA ASP A 120 -1.12 -10.49 13.58
C ASP A 120 -2.42 -11.29 13.70
N ALA A 121 -2.43 -12.53 13.18
CA ALA A 121 -3.60 -13.42 13.19
C ALA A 121 -4.92 -12.70 12.78
N GLY A 122 -4.89 -11.96 11.67
CA GLY A 122 -6.03 -11.19 11.16
C GLY A 122 -6.35 -9.87 11.89
N THR A 123 -5.77 -9.64 13.07
CA THR A 123 -5.91 -8.40 13.83
C THR A 123 -5.05 -7.30 13.22
N LYS A 124 -5.63 -6.10 13.06
CA LYS A 124 -4.98 -4.96 12.41
C LYS A 124 -4.56 -3.92 13.43
N TYR A 125 -3.26 -3.77 13.59
CA TYR A 125 -2.64 -2.74 14.42
C TYR A 125 -2.17 -1.61 13.52
N VAL A 126 -2.58 -0.37 13.81
CA VAL A 126 -2.39 0.72 12.85
C VAL A 126 -1.87 1.98 13.54
N LEU A 127 -0.80 2.53 12.98
CA LEU A 127 -0.26 3.85 13.29
C LEU A 127 -0.61 4.80 12.13
N ARG A 128 -1.29 5.92 12.42
CA ARG A 128 -1.73 6.89 11.41
C ARG A 128 -1.10 8.25 11.63
N GLY A 129 -0.64 8.89 10.58
CA GLY A 129 -0.10 10.23 10.65
C GLY A 129 0.14 10.77 9.27
N GLU A 130 1.17 11.58 9.13
CA GLU A 130 1.57 12.18 7.87
C GLU A 130 3.07 12.01 7.65
N GLU A 131 3.49 12.18 6.39
CA GLU A 131 4.90 12.26 6.06
C GLU A 131 5.58 13.45 6.74
N THR A 132 6.90 13.37 6.86
CA THR A 132 7.74 14.55 7.06
C THR A 132 8.35 14.91 5.72
N VAL A 133 8.02 16.09 5.20
CA VAL A 133 8.57 16.58 3.95
C VAL A 133 9.81 17.42 4.24
N THR A 134 10.89 17.10 3.55
CA THR A 134 12.13 17.88 3.57
C THR A 134 12.55 18.29 2.16
N VAL A 135 13.22 19.44 2.03
CA VAL A 135 13.85 19.91 0.80
C VAL A 135 15.31 20.20 1.10
N LYS A 136 16.23 19.50 0.44
CA LYS A 136 17.67 19.56 0.72
C LYS A 136 17.96 19.35 2.21
N GLY A 137 17.28 18.38 2.82
CA GLY A 137 17.38 18.06 4.24
C GLY A 137 16.77 19.10 5.20
N LYS A 138 16.13 20.17 4.71
CA LYS A 138 15.44 21.15 5.55
C LYS A 138 13.97 20.80 5.68
N PHE A 139 13.44 20.81 6.91
CA PHE A 139 12.03 20.61 7.19
C PHE A 139 11.17 21.63 6.42
N MET A 140 10.11 21.14 5.79
CA MET A 140 9.14 21.94 5.05
C MET A 140 7.73 21.80 5.61
N ASP A 141 7.26 20.56 5.78
CA ASP A 141 5.87 20.29 6.17
C ASP A 141 5.72 18.93 6.87
N GLY A 142 4.61 18.79 7.58
CA GLY A 142 4.14 17.58 8.25
C GLY A 142 4.95 17.21 9.49
N GLY A 143 5.14 15.89 9.69
CA GLY A 143 5.92 15.38 10.81
C GLY A 143 5.21 15.39 12.18
N ALA A 144 3.89 15.59 12.21
CA ALA A 144 3.12 15.34 13.41
C ALA A 144 3.35 13.90 13.94
N ALA A 145 3.34 13.76 15.26
CA ALA A 145 3.47 12.45 15.90
C ALA A 145 2.30 11.55 15.49
N PRO A 146 2.55 10.31 15.06
CA PRO A 146 1.49 9.48 14.54
C PRO A 146 0.65 8.88 15.70
N VAL A 147 -0.62 8.65 15.43
CA VAL A 147 -1.64 8.22 16.38
C VAL A 147 -1.92 6.72 16.20
N PRO A 148 -1.75 5.89 17.26
CA PRO A 148 -2.12 4.48 17.22
C PRO A 148 -3.64 4.26 17.37
N ASN A 149 -4.17 3.21 16.75
CA ASN A 149 -5.53 2.72 17.05
C ASN A 149 -5.59 2.06 18.45
N ALA A 150 -6.80 1.76 18.92
CA ALA A 150 -7.02 1.17 20.24
C ALA A 150 -6.27 -0.16 20.42
N ASP A 151 -6.29 -1.04 19.41
CA ASP A 151 -5.60 -2.33 19.46
C ASP A 151 -4.09 -2.16 19.58
N LEU A 152 -3.50 -1.22 18.83
CA LEU A 152 -2.06 -0.92 18.92
C LEU A 152 -1.70 -0.29 20.27
N LYS A 153 -2.56 0.57 20.81
CA LYS A 153 -2.38 1.10 22.18
C LYS A 153 -2.37 -0.02 23.23
N ALA A 154 -3.20 -1.03 23.04
CA ALA A 154 -3.31 -2.18 23.94
C ALA A 154 -2.15 -3.20 23.80
N GLN A 155 -1.29 -3.06 22.79
CA GLN A 155 -0.16 -3.96 22.56
C GLN A 155 1.19 -3.22 22.57
N PRO A 156 1.81 -3.04 23.76
CA PRO A 156 3.01 -2.20 23.93
C PRO A 156 4.23 -2.66 23.12
N ALA A 157 4.38 -3.97 22.87
CA ALA A 157 5.48 -4.50 22.07
C ALA A 157 5.41 -3.98 20.62
N PHE A 158 4.23 -4.04 20.02
CA PHE A 158 3.97 -3.55 18.67
C PHE A 158 4.04 -2.03 18.61
N LEU A 159 3.43 -1.32 19.57
CA LEU A 159 3.46 0.14 19.61
C LEU A 159 4.88 0.68 19.65
N ARG A 160 5.74 0.12 20.51
CA ARG A 160 7.15 0.51 20.60
C ARG A 160 7.89 0.26 19.30
N TYR A 161 7.69 -0.91 18.68
CA TYR A 161 8.35 -1.26 17.42
C TYR A 161 7.96 -0.29 16.30
N MET A 162 6.65 -0.11 16.08
CA MET A 162 6.13 0.70 15.00
C MET A 162 6.51 2.18 15.16
N THR A 163 6.40 2.72 16.38
CA THR A 163 6.78 4.11 16.67
C THR A 163 8.27 4.36 16.42
N LYS A 164 9.15 3.41 16.82
CA LYS A 164 10.59 3.51 16.56
C LYS A 164 10.91 3.53 15.06
N ARG A 165 10.12 2.84 14.24
CA ARG A 165 10.33 2.76 12.79
C ARG A 165 9.75 3.94 12.02
N TRP A 166 8.74 4.61 12.55
CA TRP A 166 7.98 5.66 11.86
C TRP A 166 8.86 6.65 11.10
N ARG A 167 9.82 7.31 11.77
CA ARG A 167 10.68 8.32 11.12
C ARG A 167 11.46 7.76 9.92
N GLY A 168 11.91 6.51 9.99
CA GLY A 168 12.65 5.89 8.90
C GLY A 168 11.79 5.62 7.66
N ILE A 169 10.46 5.52 7.84
CA ILE A 169 9.52 5.19 6.75
C ILE A 169 8.73 6.40 6.25
N SER A 170 8.49 7.41 7.09
CA SER A 170 7.62 8.56 6.81
C SER A 170 8.32 9.80 6.27
N VAL A 171 9.65 9.80 6.12
CA VAL A 171 10.37 10.93 5.53
C VAL A 171 10.35 10.84 4.00
N ARG A 172 9.97 11.96 3.38
CA ARG A 172 10.14 12.24 1.94
C ARG A 172 11.05 13.46 1.77
N ASP A 173 12.21 13.24 1.18
CA ASP A 173 13.17 14.30 0.89
C ASP A 173 13.16 14.63 -0.61
N TYR A 174 13.15 15.91 -0.92
CA TYR A 174 13.33 16.45 -2.26
C TYR A 174 14.74 17.03 -2.37
N ASP A 175 15.52 16.53 -3.33
CA ASP A 175 16.89 16.99 -3.60
C ASP A 175 16.96 18.40 -4.22
#